data_AF-A0A6A4KSF5-F1
#
_entry.id   AF-A0A6A4KSF5-F1
#
_cell.length_a   1.000
_cell.length_b   1.000
_cell.length_c   1.000
_cell.angle_alpha   90.00
_cell.angle_beta   90.00
_cell.angle_gamma   90.00
#
_symmetry.space_group_name_H-M   'P 1'
#
loop_
_entity.id
_entity.type
_entity.pdbx_description
1 polymer ?
#
loop_
_entity_poly.entity_id
_entity_poly.type
_entity_poly.pdbx_seq_one_letter_code
_entity_poly.pdbx_strand_id
1 'polypeptide(L)'
;MSVYFSIEYWPDPQRGIKEAYRVLKIGGIACVIGPVYPTFWLSRFFADMWMLFPKEEEYIAWFQKAGFKDVQLKRIGPKWYRGVRRHGLIMGCSVTGVKPLTGDSPLQLGPKAEDVEKPVNSFAFFLRFILGAIAATYFVIVPIYMWLKDRIVPKGMPI
;
A
#
# COMPACT_ATOMS: atom_id res chain seq x y z
N MET A 1 -19.84 1.16 -13.25
CA MET A 1 -19.74 1.81 -11.93
C MET A 1 -18.45 1.34 -11.29
N SER A 2 -17.58 2.27 -10.90
CA SER A 2 -16.24 1.98 -10.39
C SER A 2 -16.13 2.46 -8.95
N VAL A 3 -15.40 1.72 -8.11
CA VAL A 3 -15.19 2.07 -6.70
C VAL A 3 -13.68 2.29 -6.48
N TYR A 4 -13.35 3.44 -5.91
CA TYR A 4 -11.99 3.86 -5.57
C TYR A 4 -11.86 4.01 -4.06
N PHE A 5 -10.84 3.41 -3.46
CA PHE A 5 -10.60 3.52 -2.01
C PHE A 5 -9.11 3.42 -1.69
N SER A 6 -8.72 4.11 -0.61
CA SER A 6 -7.40 3.95 0.00
C SER A 6 -7.47 2.90 1.10
N ILE A 7 -6.76 1.80 0.91
CA ILE A 7 -6.78 0.65 1.85
C ILE A 7 -5.67 0.75 2.90
N GLU A 8 -4.79 1.75 2.80
CA GLU A 8 -3.60 1.90 3.65
C GLU A 8 -3.94 2.15 5.13
N TYR A 9 -5.13 2.68 5.41
CA TYR A 9 -5.61 2.96 6.78
C TYR A 9 -6.55 1.88 7.33
N TRP A 10 -6.79 0.80 6.59
CA TRP A 10 -7.67 -0.26 7.04
C TRP A 10 -6.94 -1.26 7.93
N PRO A 11 -7.44 -1.55 9.15
CA PRO A 11 -6.86 -2.58 10.01
C PRO A 11 -6.85 -3.97 9.37
N ASP A 12 -7.82 -4.23 8.47
CA ASP A 12 -7.94 -5.48 7.70
C ASP A 12 -8.26 -5.14 6.23
N PRO A 13 -7.22 -4.96 5.38
CA PRO A 13 -7.38 -4.65 3.95
C PRO A 13 -8.25 -5.64 3.18
N GLN A 14 -8.19 -6.92 3.55
CA GLN A 14 -8.92 -7.98 2.88
C GLN A 14 -10.44 -7.84 3.06
N ARG A 15 -10.90 -7.39 4.25
CA ARG A 15 -12.31 -7.08 4.49
C ARG A 15 -12.80 -5.90 3.65
N GLY A 16 -11.97 -4.86 3.47
CA GLY A 16 -12.34 -3.71 2.65
C GLY A 16 -12.53 -4.08 1.19
N ILE A 17 -11.63 -4.92 0.66
CA ILE A 17 -11.74 -5.42 -0.71
C ILE A 17 -12.95 -6.37 -0.86
N LYS A 18 -13.25 -7.19 0.16
CA LYS A 18 -14.48 -8.00 0.18
C LYS A 18 -15.74 -7.14 0.13
N GLU A 19 -15.78 -6.06 0.90
CA GLU A 19 -16.91 -5.14 0.92
C GLU A 19 -17.05 -4.40 -0.42
N ALA A 20 -15.94 -4.01 -1.04
CA ALA A 20 -15.94 -3.47 -2.39
C ALA A 20 -16.54 -4.46 -3.41
N TYR A 21 -16.24 -5.75 -3.28
CA TYR A 21 -16.86 -6.78 -4.12
C TYR A 21 -18.38 -6.83 -3.93
N ARG A 22 -18.87 -6.78 -2.68
CA ARG A 22 -20.32 -6.82 -2.39
C ARG A 22 -21.08 -5.65 -3.04
N VAL A 23 -20.57 -4.42 -2.88
CA VAL A 23 -21.26 -3.21 -3.34
C VAL A 23 -21.18 -2.98 -4.85
N LEU A 24 -20.16 -3.53 -5.52
CA LEU A 24 -20.01 -3.39 -6.97
C LEU A 24 -21.10 -4.14 -7.73
N LYS A 25 -21.54 -3.55 -8.85
CA LYS A 25 -22.39 -4.22 -9.85
C LYS A 25 -21.55 -5.16 -10.71
N ILE A 26 -22.19 -6.11 -11.39
CA ILE A 26 -21.54 -7.00 -12.37
C ILE A 26 -20.83 -6.15 -13.43
N GLY A 27 -19.60 -6.51 -13.79
CA GLY A 27 -18.75 -5.75 -14.71
C GLY A 27 -18.18 -4.46 -14.12
N GLY A 28 -18.46 -4.16 -12.85
CA GLY A 28 -17.88 -3.02 -12.13
C GLY A 28 -16.39 -3.23 -11.87
N ILE A 29 -15.64 -2.13 -11.83
CA ILE A 29 -14.19 -2.12 -11.60
C ILE A 29 -13.91 -1.62 -10.19
N ALA A 30 -13.27 -2.45 -9.37
CA ALA A 30 -12.63 -2.01 -8.13
C ALA A 30 -11.24 -1.47 -8.45
N CYS A 31 -10.87 -0.34 -7.87
CA CYS A 31 -9.53 0.22 -7.94
C CYS A 31 -9.05 0.60 -6.54
N VAL A 32 -7.95 0.01 -6.10
CA VAL A 32 -7.25 0.35 -4.86
C VAL A 32 -5.98 1.09 -5.21
N ILE A 33 -5.69 2.17 -4.48
CA ILE A 33 -4.40 2.84 -4.54
C ILE A 33 -3.78 2.75 -3.16
N GLY A 34 -2.49 2.42 -3.10
CA GLY A 34 -1.77 2.31 -1.83
C GLY A 34 -0.25 2.33 -2.00
N PRO A 35 0.49 2.49 -0.90
CA PRO A 35 1.94 2.50 -0.90
C PRO A 35 2.49 1.13 -1.26
N VAL A 36 3.73 1.07 -1.72
CA VAL A 36 4.39 -0.20 -2.05
C VAL A 36 5.61 -0.38 -1.18
N TYR A 37 5.82 -1.62 -0.75
CA TYR A 37 7.01 -2.02 -0.02
C TYR A 37 8.30 -1.56 -0.72
N PRO A 38 9.18 -0.80 -0.03
CA PRO A 38 10.37 -0.23 -0.64
C PRO A 38 11.43 -1.30 -0.95
N THR A 39 12.37 -0.96 -1.83
CA THR A 39 13.45 -1.86 -2.26
C THR A 39 14.75 -1.66 -1.49
N PHE A 40 15.00 -0.46 -0.99
CA PHE A 40 16.22 -0.13 -0.24
C PHE A 40 16.12 -0.65 1.21
N TRP A 41 17.20 -1.28 1.70
CA TRP A 41 17.20 -1.99 2.98
C TRP A 41 16.81 -1.11 4.19
N LEU A 42 17.28 0.14 4.24
CA LEU A 42 16.98 1.05 5.34
C LEU A 42 15.52 1.53 5.28
N SER A 43 15.00 1.76 4.07
CA SER A 43 13.59 2.11 3.88
C SER A 43 12.67 0.95 4.22
N ARG A 44 13.08 -0.30 3.94
CA ARG A 44 12.37 -1.52 4.37
C ARG A 44 12.27 -1.60 5.88
N PHE A 45 13.39 -1.39 6.57
CA PHE A 45 13.42 -1.40 8.03
C PHE A 45 12.41 -0.42 8.63
N PHE A 46 12.40 0.84 8.19
CA PHE A 46 11.42 1.83 8.67
C PHE A 46 9.99 1.51 8.23
N ALA A 47 9.79 0.94 7.04
CA ALA A 47 8.47 0.51 6.57
C ALA A 47 7.92 -0.62 7.45
N ASP A 48 8.72 -1.64 7.75
CA ASP A 48 8.33 -2.79 8.59
C ASP A 48 8.06 -2.37 10.03
N MET A 49 8.79 -1.38 10.55
CA MET A 49 8.63 -0.92 11.93
C MET A 49 7.41 -0.03 12.18
N TRP A 50 7.00 0.76 11.19
CA TRP A 50 6.01 1.82 11.41
C TRP A 50 4.86 1.82 10.39
N MET A 51 5.17 1.70 9.10
CA MET A 51 4.17 1.95 8.05
C MET A 51 3.48 0.68 7.52
N LEU A 52 4.03 -0.50 7.79
CA LEU A 52 3.50 -1.81 7.40
C LEU A 52 3.04 -1.86 5.93
N PHE A 53 3.86 -1.29 5.04
CA PHE A 53 3.52 -1.20 3.62
C PHE A 53 3.36 -2.58 2.98
N PRO A 54 2.19 -2.88 2.38
CA PRO A 54 1.99 -4.17 1.74
C PRO A 54 2.87 -4.32 0.50
N LYS A 55 3.16 -5.57 0.16
CA LYS A 55 3.81 -5.93 -1.09
C LYS A 55 2.81 -5.90 -2.24
N GLU A 56 3.31 -5.69 -3.46
CA GLU A 56 2.51 -5.71 -4.69
C GLU A 56 1.73 -7.02 -4.83
N GLU A 57 2.34 -8.14 -4.46
CA GLU A 57 1.75 -9.47 -4.50
C GLU A 57 0.60 -9.64 -3.51
N GLU A 58 0.65 -8.96 -2.35
CA GLU A 58 -0.41 -9.00 -1.34
C GLU A 58 -1.67 -8.31 -1.86
N TYR A 59 -1.53 -7.15 -2.50
CA TYR A 59 -2.66 -6.47 -3.14
C TYR A 59 -3.34 -7.36 -4.19
N ILE A 60 -2.55 -8.00 -5.06
CA ILE A 60 -3.07 -8.90 -6.08
C ILE A 60 -3.79 -10.09 -5.42
N ALA A 61 -3.16 -10.69 -4.41
CA ALA A 61 -3.73 -11.82 -3.68
C ALA A 61 -5.07 -11.45 -3.01
N TRP A 62 -5.19 -10.24 -2.44
CA TRP A 62 -6.43 -9.80 -1.81
C TRP A 62 -7.59 -9.67 -2.80
N PHE A 63 -7.33 -9.13 -3.99
CA PHE A 63 -8.31 -9.03 -5.06
C PHE A 63 -8.73 -10.40 -5.58
N GLN A 64 -7.75 -11.29 -5.83
CA GLN A 64 -8.01 -12.64 -6.30
C GLN A 64 -8.83 -13.44 -5.28
N LYS A 65 -8.45 -13.39 -3.99
CA LYS A 65 -9.18 -14.05 -2.90
C LYS A 65 -10.60 -13.51 -2.77
N ALA A 66 -10.79 -12.21 -2.95
CA ALA A 66 -12.12 -11.60 -2.93
C ALA A 66 -12.99 -11.94 -4.15
N GLY A 67 -12.45 -12.63 -5.17
CA GLY A 67 -13.19 -13.10 -6.34
C GLY A 67 -13.14 -12.18 -7.57
N PHE A 68 -12.34 -11.11 -7.54
CA PHE A 68 -12.14 -10.25 -8.71
C PHE A 68 -11.37 -11.00 -9.82
N LYS A 69 -11.67 -10.66 -11.07
CA LYS A 69 -10.98 -11.14 -12.27
C LYS A 69 -10.25 -9.99 -12.97
N ASP A 70 -9.37 -10.35 -13.90
CA ASP A 70 -8.55 -9.40 -14.67
C ASP A 70 -7.78 -8.41 -13.77
N VAL A 71 -7.16 -8.95 -12.72
CA VAL A 71 -6.44 -8.14 -11.73
C VAL A 71 -5.19 -7.56 -12.37
N GLN A 72 -5.08 -6.24 -12.42
CA GLN A 72 -3.94 -5.51 -12.97
C GLN A 72 -3.31 -4.63 -11.91
N LEU A 73 -1.98 -4.59 -11.88
CA LEU A 73 -1.21 -3.71 -11.01
C LEU A 73 -0.43 -2.70 -11.85
N LYS A 74 -0.67 -1.41 -11.59
CA LYS A 74 0.04 -0.30 -12.20
C LYS A 74 0.82 0.46 -11.14
N ARG A 75 2.14 0.54 -11.32
CA ARG A 75 3.03 1.28 -10.41
C ARG A 75 2.91 2.78 -10.65
N ILE A 76 2.88 3.55 -9.57
CA ILE A 76 2.83 5.01 -9.57
C ILE A 76 4.15 5.51 -8.99
N GLY A 77 4.91 6.23 -9.80
CA GLY A 77 6.18 6.80 -9.39
C GLY A 77 6.54 8.01 -10.25
N PRO A 78 7.32 8.95 -9.71
CA PRO A 78 7.71 10.12 -10.47
C PRO A 78 8.68 9.75 -11.61
N LYS A 79 8.56 10.46 -12.73
CA LYS A 79 9.32 10.18 -13.97
C LYS A 79 10.84 10.22 -13.79
N TRP A 80 11.34 10.97 -12.78
CA TRP A 80 12.76 11.10 -12.48
C TRP A 80 13.42 9.84 -11.87
N TYR A 81 12.66 8.79 -11.55
CA TYR A 81 13.26 7.51 -11.14
C TYR A 81 14.05 6.80 -12.26
N ARG A 82 13.95 7.28 -13.51
CA ARG A 82 14.70 6.76 -14.69
C ARG A 82 14.68 5.23 -14.81
N GLY A 83 13.60 4.59 -14.36
CA GLY A 83 13.41 3.14 -14.40
C GLY A 83 14.20 2.33 -13.36
N VAL A 84 14.95 2.96 -12.45
CA VAL A 84 15.82 2.25 -11.51
C VAL A 84 15.25 2.27 -10.08
N ARG A 85 15.02 1.08 -9.50
CA ARG A 85 14.51 0.92 -8.12
C ARG A 85 15.61 0.97 -7.04
N ARG A 86 16.81 1.49 -7.32
CA ARG A 86 17.99 1.30 -6.44
C ARG A 86 17.85 2.05 -5.10
N HIS A 87 17.17 3.19 -5.13
CA HIS A 87 16.84 4.02 -3.96
C HIS A 87 15.33 4.01 -3.68
N GLY A 88 14.66 2.92 -4.06
CA GLY A 88 13.24 2.90 -4.44
C GLY A 88 12.27 3.33 -3.35
N LEU A 89 11.72 4.54 -3.52
CA LEU A 89 10.37 4.89 -3.12
C LEU A 89 9.50 4.70 -4.36
N ILE A 90 8.84 3.56 -4.47
CA ILE A 90 7.60 3.55 -5.27
C ILE A 90 6.58 4.24 -4.39
N MET A 91 6.16 5.43 -4.83
CA MET A 91 5.23 6.27 -4.07
C MET A 91 3.85 5.60 -3.94
N GLY A 92 3.52 4.67 -4.85
CA GLY A 92 2.40 3.75 -4.67
C GLY A 92 2.17 2.83 -5.85
N CYS A 93 1.14 1.98 -5.74
CA CYS A 93 0.57 1.22 -6.85
C CYS A 93 -0.94 1.44 -6.89
N SER A 94 -1.50 1.28 -8.08
CA SER A 94 -2.93 1.13 -8.31
C SER A 94 -3.18 -0.31 -8.71
N VAL A 95 -4.10 -0.99 -8.02
CA VAL A 95 -4.54 -2.34 -8.34
C VAL A 95 -6.00 -2.29 -8.72
N THR A 96 -6.32 -2.81 -9.89
CA THR A 96 -7.68 -2.86 -10.42
C THR A 96 -8.15 -4.29 -10.59
N GLY A 97 -9.44 -4.55 -10.41
CA GLY A 97 -10.06 -5.85 -10.72
C GLY A 97 -11.53 -5.70 -11.08
N VAL A 98 -12.02 -6.59 -11.94
CA VAL A 98 -13.39 -6.59 -12.45
C VAL A 98 -14.24 -7.58 -11.67
N LYS A 99 -15.45 -7.20 -11.26
CA LYS A 99 -16.42 -8.10 -10.64
C LYS A 99 -17.11 -8.96 -11.71
N PRO A 100 -16.89 -10.27 -11.75
CA PRO A 100 -17.41 -11.12 -12.83
C PRO A 100 -18.87 -11.54 -12.61
N LEU A 101 -19.30 -11.70 -11.36
CA LEU A 101 -20.58 -12.34 -11.01
C LEU A 101 -21.35 -11.49 -10.00
N THR A 102 -22.67 -11.68 -9.95
CA THR A 102 -23.53 -11.08 -8.92
C THR A 102 -23.37 -11.77 -7.56
N GLY A 103 -23.79 -11.10 -6.50
CA GLY A 103 -23.75 -11.61 -5.13
C GLY A 103 -22.50 -11.22 -4.35
N ASP A 104 -22.32 -11.92 -3.23
CA ASP A 104 -21.22 -11.72 -2.29
C ASP A 104 -19.90 -12.33 -2.79
N SER A 105 -18.81 -11.86 -2.18
CA SER A 105 -17.49 -12.43 -2.40
C SER A 105 -17.46 -13.91 -2.00
N PRO A 106 -16.79 -14.80 -2.77
CA PRO A 106 -16.56 -16.19 -2.37
C PRO A 106 -15.71 -16.30 -1.09
N LEU A 107 -15.05 -15.21 -0.68
CA LEU A 107 -14.20 -15.19 0.51
C LEU A 107 -15.04 -15.19 1.78
N GLN A 108 -14.97 -16.27 2.55
CA GLN A 108 -15.49 -16.32 3.91
C GLN A 108 -14.43 -15.81 4.89
N LEU A 109 -14.76 -14.76 5.63
CA LEU A 109 -13.93 -14.21 6.69
C LEU A 109 -14.72 -14.38 7.99
N GLY A 110 -14.04 -14.80 9.06
CA GLY A 110 -14.67 -14.93 10.38
C GLY A 110 -15.14 -13.59 10.96
N PRO A 111 -15.70 -13.58 12.18
CA PRO A 111 -16.04 -12.33 12.86
C PRO A 111 -14.80 -11.42 12.99
N LYS A 112 -15.02 -10.10 12.90
CA LYS A 112 -13.95 -9.11 13.05
C LYS A 112 -13.60 -9.05 14.53
N ALA A 113 -12.48 -9.67 14.92
CA ALA A 113 -11.95 -9.55 16.27
C ALA A 113 -11.10 -8.27 16.35
N GLU A 114 -11.72 -7.16 16.72
CA GLU A 114 -10.97 -5.99 17.19
C GLU A 114 -10.80 -6.12 18.69
N ASP A 115 -9.56 -6.35 19.12
CA ASP A 115 -9.21 -6.47 20.53
C ASP A 115 -8.97 -5.07 21.10
N VAL A 116 -10.07 -4.33 21.31
CA VAL A 116 -10.06 -2.91 21.73
C VAL A 116 -9.73 -2.77 23.23
N GLU A 117 -9.80 -3.86 23.99
CA GLU A 117 -9.71 -3.85 25.45
C GLU A 117 -8.27 -3.96 25.99
N LYS A 118 -7.27 -4.15 25.13
CA LYS A 118 -5.88 -4.27 25.59
C LYS A 118 -5.36 -2.93 26.13
N PRO A 119 -4.92 -2.88 27.40
CA PRO A 119 -4.34 -1.66 27.95
C PRO A 119 -3.06 -1.31 27.20
N VAL A 120 -2.96 -0.05 26.76
CA VAL A 120 -1.77 0.45 26.07
C VAL A 120 -0.70 0.78 27.11
N ASN A 121 0.46 0.15 27.02
CA ASN A 121 1.58 0.48 27.90
C ASN A 121 2.16 1.85 27.52
N SER A 122 2.06 2.84 28.41
CA SER A 122 2.49 4.23 28.15
C SER A 122 3.96 4.36 27.74
N PHE A 123 4.85 3.53 28.28
CA PHE A 123 6.27 3.54 27.89
C PHE A 123 6.48 2.96 26.49
N ALA A 124 5.80 1.83 26.19
CA ALA A 124 5.82 1.26 24.84
C ALA A 124 5.20 2.21 23.81
N PHE A 125 4.14 2.94 24.18
CA PHE A 125 3.53 3.98 23.36
C PHE A 125 4.52 5.11 23.06
N PHE A 126 5.21 5.63 24.08
CA PHE A 126 6.20 6.68 23.91
C PHE A 126 7.37 6.25 23.02
N LEU A 127 7.91 5.04 23.21
CA LEU A 127 8.94 4.48 22.34
C LEU A 127 8.46 4.33 20.89
N ARG A 128 7.24 3.81 20.69
CA ARG A 128 6.62 3.72 19.36
C ARG A 128 6.45 5.11 18.74
N PHE A 129 6.06 6.11 19.51
CA PHE A 129 5.91 7.48 19.04
C PHE A 129 7.24 8.07 18.54
N ILE A 130 8.33 7.91 19.30
CA ILE A 130 9.67 8.36 18.87
C ILE A 130 10.10 7.62 17.60
N LEU A 131 9.94 6.30 17.56
CA LEU A 131 10.27 5.50 16.37
C LEU A 131 9.46 5.95 15.14
N GLY A 132 8.18 6.25 15.33
CA GLY A 132 7.33 6.79 14.28
C GLY A 132 7.74 8.16 13.80
N ALA A 133 8.15 9.06 14.70
CA ALA A 133 8.66 10.38 14.34
C ALA A 133 9.97 10.28 13.52
N ILE A 134 10.87 9.37 13.89
CA ILE A 134 12.11 9.12 13.14
C ILE A 134 11.79 8.55 11.74
N ALA A 135 10.92 7.55 11.67
CA ALA A 135 10.48 6.95 10.40
C ALA A 135 9.83 8.00 9.50
N ALA A 136 8.91 8.81 10.03
CA ALA A 136 8.26 9.89 9.29
C ALA A 136 9.28 10.90 8.75
N THR A 137 10.23 11.33 9.58
CA THR A 137 11.29 12.26 9.18
C THR A 137 12.16 11.68 8.05
N TYR A 138 12.52 10.40 8.14
CA TYR A 138 13.25 9.71 7.08
C TYR A 138 12.48 9.75 5.75
N PHE A 139 11.19 9.39 5.75
CA PHE A 139 10.36 9.40 4.54
C PHE A 139 10.07 10.80 3.99
N VAL A 140 10.24 11.87 4.77
CA VAL A 140 10.20 13.26 4.28
C VAL A 140 11.53 13.66 3.64
N ILE A 141 12.67 13.27 4.23
CA ILE A 141 14.00 13.64 3.74
C ILE A 141 14.35 12.91 2.44
N VAL A 142 14.00 11.63 2.29
CA VAL A 142 14.42 10.84 1.12
C VAL A 142 13.88 11.42 -0.21
N PRO A 143 12.60 11.81 -0.35
CA PRO A 143 12.11 12.47 -1.56
C PRO A 143 12.83 13.79 -1.86
N ILE A 144 13.15 14.59 -0.84
CA ILE A 144 13.89 15.85 -1.00
C ILE A 144 15.30 15.56 -1.51
N TYR A 145 15.99 14.58 -0.93
CA TYR A 145 17.31 14.13 -1.37
C TYR A 145 17.28 13.60 -2.81
N MET A 146 16.29 12.77 -3.16
CA MET A 146 16.10 12.27 -4.53
C MET A 146 15.84 13.40 -5.53
N TRP A 147 15.03 14.39 -5.14
CA TRP A 147 14.72 15.55 -5.98
C TRP A 147 15.96 16.42 -6.23
N LEU A 148 16.75 16.72 -5.19
CA LEU A 148 18.03 17.41 -5.34
C LEU A 148 18.99 16.64 -6.24
N LYS A 149 19.06 15.31 -6.07
CA LYS A 149 19.91 14.45 -6.89
C LYS A 149 19.49 14.45 -8.36
N ASP A 150 18.20 14.44 -8.68
CA ASP A 150 17.74 14.57 -10.07
C ASP A 150 18.11 15.91 -10.71
N ARG A 151 18.16 17.00 -9.94
CA ARG A 151 18.62 18.31 -10.43
C ARG A 151 20.11 18.35 -10.77
N ILE A 152 20.93 17.56 -10.07
CA ILE A 152 22.39 17.57 -10.21
C ILE A 152 22.85 16.52 -11.23
N VAL A 153 22.21 15.34 -11.28
CA VAL A 153 22.64 14.22 -12.13
C VAL A 153 22.18 14.42 -13.58
N PRO A 154 23.09 14.47 -14.58
CA PRO A 154 22.76 14.66 -15.99
C PRO A 154 21.72 13.65 -16.49
N LYS A 155 20.77 14.09 -17.32
CA LYS A 155 19.70 13.26 -17.90
C LYS A 155 20.32 12.16 -18.79
N GLY A 156 20.42 10.95 -18.27
CA GLY A 156 21.06 9.80 -18.96
C GLY A 156 21.74 8.80 -18.03
N MET A 157 22.09 9.21 -16.81
CA MET A 157 22.64 8.32 -15.79
C MET A 157 21.55 7.83 -14.82
N PRO A 158 21.62 6.57 -14.34
CA PRO A 158 20.69 6.07 -13.34
C PRO A 158 20.87 6.79 -11.99
N ILE A 159 19.76 7.06 -11.29
CA ILE A 159 19.75 7.73 -9.98
C ILE A 159 19.69 6.72 -8.84
#